data_AF-A0A3D4S4B1-F1
#
_entry.id   AF-A0A3D4S4B1-F1
#
_cell.length_a   1.000
_cell.length_b   1.000
_cell.length_c   1.000
_cell.angle_alpha   90.00
_cell.angle_beta   90.00
_cell.angle_gamma   90.00
#
_symmetry.space_group_name_H-M   'P 1'
#
loop_
_entity.id
_entity.type
_entity.pdbx_description
1 polymer ?
#
loop_
_entity_poly.entity_id
_entity_poly.type
_entity_poly.pdbx_seq_one_letter_code
_entity_poly.pdbx_strand_id
1 'polypeptide(L)' 'MKLNKPFYDYVMSYRNKHHFLDESAEFANLVHEDLQFPKQTSDFHTITDYLEMNPEYSIFIDVFDKIWAKYTEECGHN' A
#
# COMPACT_ATOMS: atom_id res chain seq x y z
N MET A 1 2.05 17.99 -10.61
CA MET A 1 1.68 18.10 -9.18
C MET A 1 2.35 16.94 -8.47
N LYS A 2 3.33 17.17 -7.58
CA LYS A 2 3.94 16.07 -6.84
C LYS A 2 2.89 15.52 -5.87
N LEU A 3 2.52 14.25 -6.05
CA LEU A 3 1.68 13.53 -5.11
C LEU A 3 2.46 13.35 -3.81
N ASN A 4 2.43 14.36 -2.92
CA ASN A 4 2.84 14.24 -1.52
C ASN A 4 1.78 13.47 -0.71
N LYS A 5 1.13 12.48 -1.33
CA LYS A 5 0.16 11.64 -0.63
C LYS A 5 0.90 10.47 -0.01
N PRO A 6 0.68 10.19 1.29
CA PRO A 6 1.18 8.97 1.91
C PRO A 6 0.78 7.75 1.11
N PHE A 7 1.63 6.72 1.11
CA PHE A 7 1.32 5.44 0.49
C PHE A 7 -0.02 4.90 0.98
N TYR A 8 -0.32 5.10 2.27
CA TYR A 8 -1.60 4.74 2.88
C TYR A 8 -2.81 5.32 2.14
N ASP A 9 -2.82 6.62 1.80
CA ASP A 9 -3.92 7.25 1.07
C ASP A 9 -4.11 6.65 -0.34
N TYR A 10 -3.02 6.26 -0.98
CA TYR A 10 -3.08 5.58 -2.27
C TYR A 10 -3.69 4.18 -2.14
N VAL A 11 -3.27 3.41 -1.13
CA VAL A 11 -3.84 2.08 -0.81
C VAL A 11 -5.33 2.16 -0.50
N MET A 12 -5.79 3.19 0.24
CA MET A 12 -7.21 3.38 0.52
C MET A 12 -8.07 3.59 -0.73
N SER A 13 -7.49 4.04 -1.85
CA SER A 13 -8.20 4.20 -3.12
C SER A 13 -8.58 2.84 -3.75
N TYR A 14 -7.87 1.76 -3.42
CA TYR A 14 -8.18 0.40 -3.88
C TYR A 14 -9.37 -0.21 -3.14
N ARG A 15 -9.56 0.16 -1.87
CA ARG A 15 -10.67 -0.31 -1.03
C ARG A 15 -12.04 0.08 -1.59
N ASN A 16 -12.13 1.23 -2.25
CA ASN A 16 -13.37 1.72 -2.88
C ASN A 16 -13.60 1.20 -4.31
N LYS A 17 -12.68 0.43 -4.89
CA LYS A 17 -12.92 -0.19 -6.19
C LYS A 17 -13.76 -1.45 -5.99
N HIS A 18 -14.90 -1.52 -6.68
CA HIS A 18 -15.96 -2.54 -6.54
C HIS A 18 -15.56 -4.00 -6.84
N HIS A 19 -14.27 -4.30 -7.00
CA HIS A 19 -13.77 -5.66 -7.20
C HIS A 19 -13.31 -6.24 -5.85
N PHE A 20 -14.27 -6.82 -5.12
CA PHE A 20 -14.04 -7.55 -3.86
C PHE A 20 -13.14 -8.79 -4.00
N LEU A 21 -12.69 -9.13 -5.21
CA LEU A 21 -11.83 -10.29 -5.51
C LEU A 21 -10.36 -9.89 -5.80
N ASP A 22 -10.02 -8.61 -5.73
CA ASP A 22 -8.65 -8.16 -5.93
C ASP A 22 -7.88 -8.26 -4.62
N GLU A 23 -6.74 -8.98 -4.63
CA GLU A 23 -5.82 -9.08 -3.49
C GLU A 23 -5.36 -7.70 -2.99
N SER A 24 -5.39 -6.68 -3.87
CA SER A 24 -5.14 -5.27 -3.54
C SER A 24 -6.17 -4.67 -2.57
N ALA A 25 -7.45 -5.09 -2.68
CA ALA A 25 -8.50 -4.65 -1.78
C ALA A 25 -8.38 -5.33 -0.40
N GLU A 26 -7.96 -6.60 -0.36
CA GLU A 26 -7.66 -7.30 0.89
C GLU A 26 -6.46 -6.67 1.60
N PHE A 27 -5.36 -6.40 0.88
CA PHE A 27 -4.23 -5.65 1.42
C PHE A 27 -4.66 -4.28 1.97
N ALA A 28 -5.51 -3.56 1.23
CA ALA A 28 -6.01 -2.26 1.68
C ALA A 28 -6.88 -2.34 2.94
N ASN A 29 -7.69 -3.38 3.10
CA ASN A 29 -8.44 -3.62 4.33
C ASN A 29 -7.50 -3.96 5.50
N LEU A 30 -6.52 -4.83 5.29
CA LEU A 30 -5.54 -5.20 6.33
C LEU A 30 -4.76 -3.97 6.82
N VAL A 31 -4.23 -3.15 5.90
CA VAL A 31 -3.55 -1.88 6.23
C VAL A 31 -4.48 -0.87 6.91
N HIS A 32 -5.78 -0.88 6.61
CA HIS A 32 -6.76 -0.01 7.25
C HIS A 32 -7.04 -0.42 8.70
N GLU A 33 -7.24 -1.72 8.92
CA GLU A 33 -7.49 -2.34 10.22
C GLU A 33 -6.26 -2.30 11.13
N ASP A 34 -5.06 -2.34 10.55
CA ASP A 34 -3.81 -2.17 11.27
C ASP A 34 -3.65 -0.71 11.76
N LEU A 35 -3.68 -0.56 13.09
CA LEU A 35 -3.48 0.73 13.78
C LEU A 35 -2.00 1.07 13.98
N GLN A 36 -1.10 0.08 13.94
CA GLN A 36 0.35 0.23 14.08
C GLN A 36 1.05 0.50 12.76
N PHE A 37 0.38 0.23 11.63
CA PHE A 37 0.89 0.54 10.30
C PHE A 37 1.34 2.01 10.20
N PRO A 38 2.52 2.31 9.64
CA PRO A 38 3.07 3.66 9.57
C PRO A 38 2.34 4.52 8.53
N LYS A 39 1.12 4.98 8.82
CA LYS A 39 0.23 5.74 7.90
C LYS A 39 0.80 7.09 7.43
N GLN A 40 1.75 7.64 8.20
CA GLN A 40 2.36 8.94 7.92
C GLN A 40 3.64 8.84 7.09
N THR A 41 4.20 7.62 6.91
CA THR A 41 5.39 7.45 6.08
C THR A 41 5.02 7.24 4.62
N SER A 42 5.87 7.74 3.74
CA SER A 42 5.85 7.44 2.30
C SER A 42 7.16 6.78 1.88
N ASP A 43 7.96 6.34 2.85
CA ASP A 43 9.27 5.76 2.62
C ASP A 43 9.14 4.27 2.34
N PHE A 44 9.62 3.85 1.17
CA PHE A 44 9.58 2.45 0.73
C PHE A 44 10.26 1.52 1.74
N HIS A 45 11.43 1.91 2.23
CA HIS A 45 12.24 1.07 3.09
C HIS A 45 11.54 0.84 4.42
N THR A 46 10.99 1.91 5.00
CA THR A 46 10.22 1.86 6.25
C THR A 46 8.99 0.96 6.14
N ILE A 47 8.26 1.03 5.02
CA ILE A 47 7.07 0.19 4.81
C ILE A 47 7.47 -1.26 4.57
N THR A 48 8.50 -1.50 3.76
CA THR A 48 9.01 -2.85 3.46
C THR A 48 9.50 -3.54 4.72
N ASP A 49 10.30 -2.86 5.55
CA ASP A 49 10.78 -3.37 6.84
C ASP A 49 9.61 -3.75 7.76
N TYR A 50 8.56 -2.90 7.82
CA TYR A 50 7.34 -3.22 8.56
C TYR A 50 6.63 -4.47 8.01
N LEU A 51 6.49 -4.60 6.69
CA LEU A 51 5.85 -5.76 6.05
C LEU A 51 6.66 -7.05 6.34
N GLU A 52 7.98 -7.00 6.29
CA GLU A 52 8.84 -8.16 6.57
C GLU A 52 8.84 -8.55 8.07
N MET A 53 8.70 -7.58 8.97
CA MET A 53 8.55 -7.86 10.40
C MET A 53 7.18 -8.48 10.77
N ASN A 54 6.18 -8.36 9.90
CA ASN A 54 4.81 -8.81 10.17
C ASN A 54 4.43 -9.98 9.24
N PRO A 55 4.37 -11.23 9.73
CA PRO A 55 4.13 -12.41 8.89
C PRO A 55 2.77 -12.42 8.19
N GLU A 56 1.80 -11.66 8.70
CA GLU A 56 0.48 -11.48 8.08
C GLU A 56 0.57 -10.81 6.70
N TYR A 57 1.60 -9.99 6.49
CA TYR A 57 1.83 -9.28 5.24
C TYR A 57 2.71 -10.05 4.24
N SER A 58 3.37 -11.13 4.66
CA SER A 58 4.27 -11.92 3.80
C SER A 58 3.58 -12.43 2.53
N ILE A 59 2.29 -12.78 2.62
CA ILE A 59 1.50 -13.24 1.47
C ILE A 59 1.09 -12.08 0.54
N PHE A 60 1.12 -10.85 1.02
CA PHE A 60 0.76 -9.64 0.28
C PHE A 60 1.98 -8.88 -0.27
N ILE A 61 3.21 -9.40 -0.11
CA ILE A 61 4.44 -8.76 -0.64
C ILE A 61 4.34 -8.54 -2.16
N ASP A 62 3.89 -9.55 -2.92
CA ASP A 62 3.72 -9.43 -4.37
C ASP A 62 2.66 -8.37 -4.75
N VAL A 63 1.60 -8.26 -3.94
CA VAL A 63 0.54 -7.26 -4.09
C VAL A 63 1.07 -5.87 -3.77
N PHE A 64 1.86 -5.74 -2.71
CA PHE A 64 2.54 -4.51 -2.33
C PHE A 64 3.45 -4.01 -3.44
N ASP A 65 4.29 -4.87 -4.01
CA ASP A 65 5.15 -4.53 -5.16
C ASP A 65 4.33 -3.99 -6.34
N LYS A 66 3.22 -4.64 -6.69
CA LYS A 66 2.30 -4.19 -7.76
C LYS A 66 1.68 -2.82 -7.46
N ILE A 67 1.23 -2.59 -6.24
CA ILE A 67 0.63 -1.30 -5.83
C ILE A 67 1.70 -0.22 -5.79
N TRP A 68 2.90 -0.54 -5.29
CA TRP A 68 4.03 0.37 -5.19
C TRP A 68 4.51 0.81 -6.58
N ALA A 69 4.65 -0.13 -7.52
CA ALA A 69 4.97 0.18 -8.91
C ALA A 69 3.99 1.20 -9.49
N LYS A 70 2.67 0.95 -9.36
CA LYS A 70 1.64 1.89 -9.83
C LYS A 70 1.69 3.24 -9.11
N TYR A 71 1.94 3.24 -7.80
CA TYR A 71 2.12 4.47 -7.03
C TYR A 71 3.31 5.29 -7.56
N THR A 72 4.44 4.64 -7.84
CA THR A 72 5.62 5.30 -8.41
C THR A 72 5.41 5.77 -9.84
N GLU A 73 4.63 5.04 -10.65
CA GLU A 73 4.25 5.47 -12.01
C GLU A 73 3.33 6.70 -11.97
N GLU A 74 2.34 6.74 -11.06
CA GLU A 74 1.42 7.88 -10.90
C GLU A 74 2.12 9.11 -10.29
N CYS A 75 3.03 8.90 -9.33
CA CYS A 75 3.89 9.96 -8.80
C CYS A 75 4.98 10.40 -9.81
N GLY A 76 5.31 9.53 -10.76
CA GLY A 76 6.45 9.62 -11.64
C GLY A 76 6.09 9.44 -13.10
N HIS A 77 5.14 10.25 -13.60
CA HIS A 77 5.01 10.51 -15.03
C HIS A 77 5.45 11.94 -15.35
N ASN A 78 6.75 12.03 -15.70
CA ASN A 78 7.45 13.05 -16.49
C ASN A 78 7.30 14.53 -16.11
#